data_AF-A0A7W0TJP9-F1
#
_entry.id   AF-A0A7W0TJP9-F1
#
_cell.length_a   1.000
_cell.length_b   1.000
_cell.length_c   1.000
_cell.angle_alpha   90.00
_cell.angle_beta   90.00
_cell.angle_gamma   90.00
#
_symmetry.space_group_name_H-M   'P 1'
#
loop_
_entity.id
_entity.type
_entity.pdbx_description
1 polymer ?
#
loop_
_entity_poly.entity_id
_entity_poly.type
_entity_poly.pdbx_seq_one_letter_code
_entity_poly.pdbx_strand_id
1 'polypeptide(L)'
;MRIAVAGKGGVGKTTIAGTLARALGRRGNDVLAFDADVNPMLGISLGVGAERTEQLVAVRQALDEGEVEHQPTVQGMEETFGTAGPDGVWLLVCSRIDRTDPG
;
A
#
# COMPACT_ATOMS: atom_id res chain seq x y z
N MET A 1 11.07 -11.99 0.87
CA MET A 1 11.99 -10.99 0.27
C MET A 1 11.43 -9.60 0.54
N ARG A 2 12.25 -8.54 0.66
CA ARG A 2 11.79 -7.15 0.83
C ARG A 2 12.47 -6.26 -0.20
N ILE A 3 11.70 -5.41 -0.88
CA ILE A 3 12.19 -4.51 -1.93
C ILE A 3 11.66 -3.11 -1.63
N ALA A 4 12.55 -2.13 -1.62
CA ALA A 4 12.21 -0.71 -1.51
C ALA A 4 12.55 -0.01 -2.83
N VAL A 5 11.59 0.73 -3.39
CA VAL A 5 11.77 1.52 -4.62
C VAL A 5 11.79 3.00 -4.25
N ALA A 6 12.97 3.64 -4.34
CA ALA A 6 13.19 5.03 -3.94
C ALA A 6 13.81 5.86 -5.08
N GLY A 7 13.71 7.18 -4.99
CA GLY A 7 14.16 8.11 -6.04
C GLY A 7 13.43 9.46 -6.03
N LYS A 8 13.87 10.39 -6.89
CA LYS A 8 13.30 11.75 -6.98
C LYS A 8 11.83 11.75 -7.43
N GLY A 9 11.14 12.88 -7.29
CA GLY A 9 9.80 13.06 -7.84
C GLY A 9 9.78 12.85 -9.37
N GLY A 10 8.75 12.18 -9.89
CA GLY A 10 8.56 12.01 -11.34
C GLY A 10 9.45 10.96 -12.04
N VAL A 11 10.40 10.30 -11.36
CA VAL A 11 11.31 9.31 -12.01
C VAL A 11 10.68 7.94 -12.31
N GLY A 12 9.37 7.78 -12.10
CA GLY A 12 8.65 6.54 -12.41
C GLY A 12 8.65 5.46 -11.31
N LYS A 13 8.95 5.81 -10.05
CA LYS A 13 9.01 4.87 -8.92
C LYS A 13 7.75 4.01 -8.79
N THR A 14 6.58 4.66 -8.77
CA THR A 14 5.29 3.99 -8.61
C THR A 14 5.02 3.02 -9.75
N THR A 15 5.36 3.42 -10.99
CA THR A 15 5.25 2.57 -12.17
C THR A 15 6.15 1.34 -12.06
N ILE A 16 7.41 1.52 -11.64
CA ILE A 16 8.35 0.41 -11.44
C ILE A 16 7.87 -0.50 -10.31
N ALA A 17 7.44 0.06 -9.17
CA ALA A 17 6.93 -0.70 -8.03
C ALA A 17 5.71 -1.54 -8.42
N GLY A 18 4.71 -0.95 -9.09
CA GLY A 18 3.52 -1.66 -9.55
C GLY A 18 3.84 -2.75 -10.57
N THR A 19 4.72 -2.46 -11.53
CA THR A 19 5.14 -3.45 -12.54
C THR A 19 5.88 -4.63 -11.91
N LEU A 20 6.80 -4.34 -10.98
CA LEU A 20 7.57 -5.36 -10.28
C LEU A 20 6.67 -6.23 -9.41
N ALA A 21 5.73 -5.63 -8.67
CA ALA A 21 4.78 -6.36 -7.85
C ALA A 21 3.94 -7.34 -8.68
N ARG A 22 3.36 -6.85 -9.80
CA ARG A 22 2.59 -7.71 -10.72
C ARG A 22 3.44 -8.81 -11.35
N ALA A 23 4.68 -8.50 -11.73
CA ALA A 23 5.58 -9.50 -12.29
C ALA A 23 5.94 -10.61 -11.30
N LEU A 24 6.11 -10.27 -10.01
CA LEU A 24 6.35 -11.24 -8.94
C LEU A 24 5.09 -12.06 -8.63
N GLY A 25 3.92 -11.43 -8.55
CA GLY A 25 2.64 -12.10 -8.31
C GLY A 25 2.31 -13.12 -9.40
N ARG A 26 2.49 -12.76 -10.69
CA ARG A 26 2.34 -13.69 -11.82
C ARG A 26 3.26 -14.90 -11.78
N ARG A 27 4.38 -14.83 -11.06
CA ARG A 27 5.30 -15.95 -10.85
C ARG A 27 4.89 -16.83 -9.66
N GLY A 28 3.72 -16.59 -9.06
CA GLY A 28 3.21 -17.33 -7.92
C GLY A 28 3.83 -16.92 -6.59
N ASN A 29 4.47 -15.75 -6.50
CA ASN A 29 4.96 -15.24 -5.22
C ASN A 29 3.80 -14.60 -4.47
N ASP A 30 3.82 -14.74 -3.15
CA ASP A 30 2.97 -13.96 -2.27
C ASP A 30 3.52 -12.53 -2.16
N VAL A 31 2.75 -11.55 -2.65
CA VAL A 31 3.21 -10.17 -2.83
C VAL A 31 2.26 -9.22 -2.11
N LEU A 32 2.79 -8.60 -1.05
CA LEU A 32 2.22 -7.41 -0.44
C LEU A 32 2.92 -6.16 -1.00
N ALA A 33 2.18 -5.35 -1.74
CA ALA A 33 2.60 -4.05 -2.23
C ALA A 33 2.19 -2.96 -1.24
N PHE A 34 3.15 -2.16 -0.80
CA PHE A 34 2.97 -1.15 0.24
C PHE A 34 3.24 0.24 -0.34
N ASP A 35 2.25 1.13 -0.34
CA ASP A 35 2.40 2.52 -0.77
C ASP A 35 2.60 3.43 0.43
N ALA A 36 3.79 4.05 0.51
CA ALA A 36 4.16 4.95 1.60
C ALA A 36 4.20 6.43 1.17
N ASP A 37 3.72 6.75 -0.04
CA ASP A 37 3.71 8.11 -0.57
C ASP A 37 2.56 8.95 0.02
N VAL A 38 2.72 10.27 0.08
CA VAL A 38 1.69 11.20 0.55
C VAL A 38 0.51 11.28 -0.41
N ASN A 39 0.75 10.98 -1.68
CA ASN A 39 -0.27 10.84 -2.71
C ASN A 39 -0.20 9.40 -3.27
N PRO A 40 -0.96 8.45 -2.69
CA PRO A 40 -0.81 7.05 -2.99
C PRO A 40 -1.38 6.71 -4.37
N MET A 41 -0.49 6.57 -5.35
CA MET A 41 -0.82 6.28 -6.74
C MET A 41 -0.57 4.81 -7.12
N LEU A 42 -0.06 3.98 -6.19
CA LEU A 42 0.29 2.60 -6.47
C LEU A 42 -0.94 1.75 -6.81
N GLY A 43 -2.08 1.97 -6.15
CA GLY A 43 -3.31 1.23 -6.45
C GLY A 43 -3.80 1.43 -7.88
N ILE A 44 -3.72 2.67 -8.37
CA ILE A 44 -4.02 2.98 -9.78
C ILE A 44 -3.00 2.29 -10.69
N SER A 45 -1.71 2.37 -10.39
CA SER A 45 -0.65 1.74 -11.20
C SER A 45 -0.73 0.21 -11.22
N LEU A 46 -1.22 -0.42 -10.15
CA LEU A 46 -1.45 -1.86 -10.06
C LEU A 46 -2.67 -2.30 -10.86
N GLY A 47 -3.66 -1.42 -11.03
CA GLY A 47 -4.94 -1.71 -11.67
C GLY A 47 -6.06 -2.04 -10.68
N VAL A 48 -5.93 -1.61 -9.42
CA VAL A 48 -7.00 -1.70 -8.39
C VAL A 48 -8.13 -0.70 -8.66
N GLY A 49 -7.81 0.42 -9.31
CA GLY A 49 -8.75 1.49 -9.65
C GLY A 49 -8.77 2.65 -8.65
N ALA A 50 -9.24 3.81 -9.09
CA ALA A 50 -9.22 5.05 -8.30
C ALA A 50 -10.13 4.94 -7.06
N GLU A 51 -11.40 4.58 -7.26
CA GLU A 51 -12.39 4.47 -6.18
C GLU A 51 -11.93 3.55 -5.04
N ARG A 52 -11.42 2.36 -5.38
CA ARG A 52 -10.93 1.42 -4.38
C ARG A 52 -9.65 1.91 -3.70
N THR A 53 -8.80 2.65 -4.41
CA THR A 53 -7.61 3.28 -3.81
C THR A 53 -8.02 4.38 -2.83
N GLU A 54 -9.01 5.21 -3.19
CA GLU A 54 -9.56 6.25 -2.33
C GLU A 54 -10.20 5.68 -1.06
N GLN A 55 -10.89 4.54 -1.15
CA GLN A 55 -11.42 3.83 0.02
C GLN A 55 -10.31 3.45 1.01
N LEU A 56 -9.16 2.94 0.53
CA LEU A 56 -8.03 2.60 1.39
C LEU A 56 -7.45 3.83 2.09
N VAL A 57 -7.39 4.96 1.40
CA VAL A 57 -6.97 6.25 1.97
C VAL A 57 -7.94 6.67 3.08
N ALA A 58 -9.24 6.52 2.87
CA ALA A 58 -10.25 6.85 3.89
C ALA A 58 -10.15 5.96 5.13
N VAL A 59 -9.96 4.64 4.98
CA VAL A 59 -9.75 3.74 6.13
C VAL A 59 -8.48 4.12 6.89
N ARG A 60 -7.42 4.52 6.19
CA ARG A 60 -6.21 5.02 6.84
C ARG A 60 -6.47 6.31 7.61
N GLN A 61 -7.21 7.25 7.05
CA GLN A 61 -7.55 8.49 7.73
C GLN A 61 -8.33 8.22 9.03
N ALA A 62 -9.29 7.28 9.00
CA ALA A 62 -10.04 6.87 10.18
C ALA A 62 -9.13 6.24 11.27
N LEU A 63 -8.07 5.52 10.88
CA LEU A 63 -7.04 5.03 11.81
C LEU A 63 -6.26 6.20 12.44
N ASP A 64 -5.86 7.19 11.64
CA ASP A 64 -5.12 8.38 12.14
C ASP A 64 -5.99 9.23 13.09
N GLU A 65 -7.31 9.25 12.87
CA GLU A 65 -8.31 9.92 13.71
C GLU A 65 -8.68 9.11 14.96
N GLY A 66 -8.20 7.87 15.08
CA GLY A 66 -8.46 6.97 16.21
C GLY A 66 -9.84 6.30 16.18
N GLU A 67 -10.55 6.37 15.05
CA GLU A 67 -11.83 5.68 14.85
C GLU A 67 -11.65 4.18 14.56
N VAL A 68 -10.46 3.78 14.10
CA VAL A 68 -10.07 2.40 13.85
C VAL A 68 -8.88 2.03 14.73
N GLU A 69 -8.87 0.83 15.29
CA GLU A 69 -7.74 0.35 16.09
C GLU A 69 -6.56 -0.09 15.21
N HIS A 70 -5.33 0.09 15.72
CA HIS A 70 -4.12 -0.42 15.08
C HIS A 70 -4.15 -1.96 14.98
N GLN A 71 -3.79 -2.51 13.82
CA GLN A 71 -3.57 -3.94 13.66
C GLN A 71 -2.09 -4.32 13.75
N PRO A 72 -1.67 -5.13 14.74
CA PRO A 72 -0.27 -5.50 14.92
C PRO A 72 0.17 -6.66 14.02
N THR A 73 -0.76 -7.33 13.35
CA THR A 73 -0.47 -8.48 12.49
C THR A 73 -0.59 -8.11 11.01
N VAL A 74 0.25 -8.72 10.16
CA VAL A 74 0.17 -8.52 8.71
C VAL A 74 -1.20 -8.92 8.17
N GLN A 75 -1.74 -10.05 8.65
CA GLN A 75 -3.06 -10.52 8.25
C GLN A 75 -4.18 -9.54 8.67
N GLY A 76 -4.15 -9.05 9.92
CA GLY A 76 -5.13 -8.04 10.36
C GLY A 76 -5.00 -6.74 9.57
N MET A 77 -3.77 -6.35 9.20
CA MET A 77 -3.53 -5.20 8.33
C MET A 77 -4.10 -5.41 6.92
N GLU A 78 -3.99 -6.60 6.34
CA GLU A 78 -4.60 -6.94 5.05
C GLU A 78 -6.12 -6.89 5.11
N GLU A 79 -6.71 -7.47 6.15
CA GLU A 79 -8.16 -7.51 6.36
C GLU A 79 -8.76 -6.13 6.60
N THR A 80 -8.05 -5.28 7.34
CA THR A 80 -8.56 -3.96 7.78
C THR A 80 -8.16 -2.84 6.82
N PHE A 81 -6.89 -2.81 6.38
CA PHE A 81 -6.29 -1.69 5.65
C PHE A 81 -5.86 -2.05 4.23
N GLY A 82 -6.09 -3.29 3.80
CA GLY A 82 -5.65 -3.80 2.51
C GLY A 82 -6.78 -4.05 1.52
N THR A 83 -6.40 -4.33 0.29
CA THR A 83 -7.29 -4.92 -0.71
C THR A 83 -6.54 -5.87 -1.63
N ALA A 84 -7.21 -6.93 -2.08
CA ALA A 84 -6.71 -7.74 -3.18
C ALA A 84 -6.70 -6.91 -4.47
N GLY A 85 -5.62 -7.03 -5.22
CA GLY A 85 -5.43 -6.46 -6.55
C GLY A 85 -5.17 -7.54 -7.61
N PRO A 86 -4.91 -7.13 -8.86
CA PRO A 86 -4.62 -8.05 -9.95
C PRO A 86 -3.38 -8.90 -9.69
N ASP A 87 -3.30 -10.04 -10.38
CA ASP A 87 -2.10 -10.91 -10.42
C ASP A 87 -1.66 -11.45 -9.04
N GLY A 88 -2.59 -11.57 -8.08
CA GLY A 88 -2.31 -12.09 -6.75
C GLY A 88 -1.56 -11.11 -5.84
N VAL A 89 -1.58 -9.82 -6.16
CA VAL A 89 -0.94 -8.77 -5.36
C VAL A 89 -1.93 -8.21 -4.35
N TRP A 90 -1.58 -8.23 -3.07
CA TRP A 90 -2.25 -7.43 -2.04
C TRP A 90 -1.70 -6.02 -2.03
N LEU A 91 -2.57 -5.02 -1.91
CA LEU A 91 -2.20 -3.62 -1.78
C LEU A 91 -2.55 -3.13 -0.38
N LEU A 92 -1.61 -2.41 0.23
CA LEU A 92 -1.83 -1.64 1.44
C LEU A 92 -1.32 -0.20 1.23
N VAL A 93 -2.11 0.78 1.68
CA VAL A 93 -1.78 2.21 1.60
C VAL A 93 -1.47 2.73 3.01
N CYS A 94 -0.29 3.30 3.19
CA CYS A 94 0.15 3.94 4.42
C CYS A 94 0.68 5.34 4.13
N SER A 95 -0.15 6.36 4.23
CA SER A 95 0.37 7.72 4.28
C SER A 95 1.00 7.98 5.65
N ARG A 96 2.24 8.49 5.62
CA ARG A 96 3.14 8.89 6.73
C ARG A 96 2.97 8.13 8.07
N ILE A 97 3.99 7.36 8.45
CA ILE A 97 4.20 7.02 9.87
C ILE A 97 4.74 8.29 10.52
N ASP A 98 3.88 9.09 11.13
CA ASP A 98 4.36 10.08 12.08
C ASP A 98 4.98 9.29 13.23
N ARG A 99 6.31 9.37 13.38
CA ARG A 99 6.93 9.03 14.65
C ARG A 99 6.42 10.06 15.66
N THR A 100 5.38 9.71 16.39
CA THR A 100 5.20 10.25 17.73
C THR A 100 6.32 9.64 18.56
N ASP A 101 7.36 10.44 18.83
CA ASP A 101 8.37 10.08 19.82
C ASP A 101 7.67 9.81 21.16
N PRO A 102 8.13 8.79 21.92
CA PRO A 102 7.54 8.42 23.19
C PRO A 102 7.93 9.49 24.22
N GLY A 103 6.98 10.35 24.55
CA GLY A 103 7.04 11.15 25.78
C GLY A 103 6.84 10.28 27.01
#